data_AF-A0A0F9FTS2-F1
#
_entry.id   AF-A0A0F9FTS2-F1
#
_cell.length_a   1.000
_cell.length_b   1.000
_cell.length_c   1.000
_cell.angle_alpha   90.00
_cell.angle_beta   90.00
_cell.angle_gamma   90.00
#
_symmetry.space_group_name_H-M   'P 1'
#
loop_
_entity.id
_entity.type
_entity.pdbx_description
1 polymer ?
#
loop_
_entity_poly.entity_id
_entity_poly.type
_entity_poly.pdbx_seq_one_letter_code
_entity_poly.pdbx_strand_id
1 'polypeptide(L)'
;MREFVEVDGRKVKLYKRKGRTGLRLNNKYIRDISEIKGLDSMTHLNHLILDNNEISEIKGLETFVELKILSINNNQITEIKG
;
A
#
# COMPACT_ATOMS: atom_id res chain seq x y z
N MET A 1 15.89 -4.37 5.69
CA MET A 1 14.72 -3.81 5.00
C MET A 1 13.76 -3.23 6.05
N ARG A 2 13.08 -2.11 5.77
CA ARG A 2 12.15 -1.49 6.70
C ARG A 2 10.95 -2.42 6.92
N GLU A 3 10.58 -2.69 8.18
CA GLU A 3 9.51 -3.65 8.51
C GLU A 3 8.14 -3.00 8.77
N PHE A 4 8.04 -1.69 8.54
CA PHE A 4 6.82 -0.92 8.74
C PHE A 4 6.74 0.25 7.77
N VAL A 5 5.52 0.73 7.56
CA VAL A 5 5.22 2.05 7.01
C VAL A 5 4.61 2.92 8.09
N GLU A 6 4.53 4.22 7.86
CA GLU A 6 3.80 5.14 8.74
C GLU A 6 2.62 5.74 7.98
N VAL A 7 1.45 5.73 8.61
CA VAL A 7 0.21 6.36 8.13
C VAL A 7 -0.37 7.14 9.30
N ASP A 8 -0.64 8.42 9.12
CA ASP A 8 -1.18 9.30 10.17
C ASP A 8 -0.36 9.23 11.49
N GLY A 9 0.97 9.27 11.38
CA GLY A 9 1.89 9.17 12.54
C GLY A 9 1.93 7.79 13.22
N ARG A 10 1.18 6.80 12.73
CA ARG A 10 1.13 5.44 13.29
C ARG A 10 1.92 4.47 12.44
N LYS A 11 2.78 3.68 13.08
CA LYS A 11 3.53 2.61 12.42
C LYS A 11 2.64 1.41 12.17
N VAL A 12 2.57 0.97 10.92
CA VAL A 12 1.90 -0.27 10.51
C VAL A 12 2.95 -1.25 10.03
N LYS A 13 3.04 -2.40 10.71
CA LYS A 13 4.01 -3.44 10.37
C LYS A 13 3.60 -4.20 9.12
N LEU A 14 4.59 -4.57 8.33
CA LEU A 14 4.45 -5.56 7.27
C LEU A 14 4.14 -6.93 7.87
N TYR A 15 3.40 -7.76 7.14
CA TYR A 15 3.23 -9.17 7.47
C TYR A 15 4.06 -10.04 6.53
N LYS A 16 4.54 -11.18 7.05
CA LYS A 16 5.21 -12.21 6.27
C LYS A 16 4.40 -13.50 6.36
N ARG A 17 4.06 -14.11 5.22
CA ARG A 17 3.32 -15.39 5.19
C ARG A 17 3.81 -16.24 4.03
N LYS A 18 4.29 -17.45 4.31
CA LYS A 18 4.80 -18.42 3.32
C LYS A 18 5.80 -17.78 2.34
N GLY A 19 6.78 -17.04 2.86
CA GLY A 19 7.82 -16.38 2.06
C GLY A 19 7.39 -15.11 1.32
N ARG A 20 6.14 -14.66 1.46
CA ARG A 20 5.65 -13.42 0.84
C ARG A 20 5.54 -12.30 1.86
N THR A 21 5.95 -11.10 1.46
CA THR A 21 5.81 -9.87 2.25
C THR A 21 4.56 -9.13 1.80
N GLY A 22 3.76 -8.64 2.75
CA GLY A 22 2.57 -7.87 2.43
C GLY A 22 2.30 -6.76 3.43
N LEU A 23 1.47 -5.82 3.00
CA LEU A 23 1.02 -4.67 3.77
C LEU A 23 -0.51 -4.60 3.70
N ARG A 24 -1.15 -4.41 4.86
CA ARG A 24 -2.60 -4.22 4.96
C ARG A 24 -2.90 -2.91 5.66
N LEU A 25 -3.61 -2.04 4.96
CA LEU A 25 -3.95 -0.67 5.38
C LEU A 25 -5.46 -0.41 5.23
N ASN A 26 -6.28 -1.42 5.53
CA ASN A 26 -7.73 -1.27 5.42
C ASN A 26 -8.28 -0.31 6.49
N ASN A 27 -9.29 0.50 6.13
CA ASN A 27 -9.97 1.44 7.03
C ASN A 27 -8.98 2.42 7.71
N LYS A 28 -8.16 3.10 6.91
CA LYS A 28 -7.16 4.07 7.38
C LYS A 28 -7.44 5.50 6.96
N TYR A 29 -8.57 5.75 6.27
CA TYR A 29 -8.95 7.07 5.76
C TYR A 29 -7.89 7.69 4.84
N ILE A 30 -7.11 6.84 4.16
CA ILE A 30 -6.06 7.28 3.22
C ILE A 30 -6.74 7.86 1.98
N ARG A 31 -6.33 9.05 1.54
CA ARG A 31 -6.86 9.70 0.33
C ARG A 31 -5.86 9.69 -0.83
N ASP A 32 -4.57 9.70 -0.52
CA ASP A 32 -3.49 9.56 -1.50
C ASP A 32 -2.44 8.56 -0.98
N ILE A 33 -1.91 7.70 -1.86
CA ILE A 33 -0.86 6.74 -1.53
C ILE A 33 0.39 7.42 -0.93
N SER A 34 0.67 8.67 -1.30
CA SER A 34 1.77 9.47 -0.75
C SER A 34 1.66 9.75 0.76
N GLU A 35 0.49 9.56 1.38
CA GLU A 35 0.33 9.60 2.83
C GLU A 35 1.04 8.43 3.54
N ILE A 36 1.35 7.35 2.81
CA ILE A 36 1.97 6.13 3.32
C ILE A 36 3.49 6.28 3.29
N LYS A 37 4.06 6.87 4.35
CA LYS A 37 5.50 7.15 4.41
C LYS A 37 6.34 5.86 4.39
N GLY A 38 7.31 5.83 3.48
CA GLY A 38 8.25 4.72 3.30
C GLY A 38 7.73 3.57 2.46
N LEU A 39 6.54 3.71 1.85
CA LEU A 39 5.99 2.72 0.93
C LEU A 39 6.85 2.60 -0.33
N ASP A 40 7.35 3.71 -0.86
CA ASP A 40 8.30 3.81 -1.99
C ASP A 40 9.54 2.92 -1.83
N SER A 41 10.01 2.66 -0.61
CA SER A 41 11.15 1.77 -0.37
C SER A 41 10.82 0.26 -0.42
N MET A 42 9.54 -0.12 -0.60
CA MET A 42 9.05 -1.50 -0.45
C MET A 42 9.08 -2.31 -1.75
N THR A 43 10.23 -2.34 -2.44
CA THR A 43 10.39 -3.02 -3.74
C THR A 43 10.10 -4.53 -3.70
N HIS A 44 10.29 -5.18 -2.56
CA HIS A 44 9.99 -6.62 -2.33
C HIS A 44 8.56 -6.89 -1.84
N LEU A 45 7.65 -5.91 -1.89
CA LEU A 45 6.26 -6.09 -1.46
C LEU A 45 5.50 -6.95 -2.48
N ASN A 46 4.95 -8.08 -2.04
CA ASN A 46 4.16 -8.96 -2.92
C ASN A 46 2.66 -8.68 -2.84
N HIS A 47 2.18 -8.18 -1.71
CA HIS A 47 0.76 -7.89 -1.49
C HIS A 47 0.55 -6.50 -0.89
N LEU A 48 -0.28 -5.68 -1.53
CA LEU A 48 -0.71 -4.38 -1.03
C LEU A 48 -2.24 -4.35 -0.95
N ILE A 49 -2.77 -4.29 0.27
CA ILE A 49 -4.21 -4.30 0.53
C ILE A 49 -4.60 -2.95 1.13
N LEU A 50 -5.40 -2.18 0.39
CA LEU A 50 -5.83 -0.81 0.64
C LEU A 50 -7.36 -0.67 0.68
N ASP A 51 -8.07 -1.77 0.99
CA ASP A 51 -9.53 -1.79 0.91
C ASP A 51 -10.18 -0.86 1.94
N ASN A 52 -11.32 -0.24 1.60
CA ASN A 52 -12.07 0.66 2.48
C ASN A 52 -11.22 1.88 2.90
N ASN A 53 -10.75 2.63 1.90
CA ASN A 53 -10.11 3.92 2.08
C ASN A 53 -10.80 4.95 1.17
N GLU A 54 -10.26 6.15 1.07
CA GLU A 54 -10.81 7.25 0.27
C GLU A 54 -9.88 7.59 -0.92
N ILE A 55 -9.12 6.61 -1.42
CA ILE A 55 -8.13 6.84 -2.46
C ILE A 55 -8.83 7.18 -3.78
N SER A 56 -8.47 8.32 -4.38
CA SER A 56 -9.02 8.78 -5.66
C SER A 56 -8.09 8.59 -6.85
N GLU A 57 -6.77 8.65 -6.62
CA GLU A 57 -5.75 8.43 -7.64
C GLU A 57 -4.70 7.46 -7.12
N ILE A 58 -4.28 6.54 -7.98
CA ILE A 58 -3.13 5.66 -7.75
C ILE A 58 -2.01 6.04 -8.72
N LYS A 59 -0.83 6.33 -8.17
CA LYS A 59 0.41 6.62 -8.89
C LYS A 59 1.60 5.96 -8.18
N GLY A 60 2.72 5.79 -8.87
CA GLY A 60 3.95 5.29 -8.26
C GLY A 60 4.00 3.77 -8.09
N LEU A 61 3.11 3.02 -8.76
CA LEU A 61 3.07 1.55 -8.67
C LEU A 61 4.26 0.87 -9.35
N GLU A 62 4.93 1.55 -10.29
CA GLU A 62 6.12 1.09 -11.01
C GLU A 62 7.27 0.69 -10.07
N THR A 63 7.27 1.23 -8.85
CA THR A 63 8.25 0.91 -7.80
C THR A 63 8.12 -0.52 -7.27
N PHE A 64 6.91 -1.10 -7.28
CA PHE A 64 6.64 -2.42 -6.68
C PHE A 64 6.84 -3.55 -7.68
N VAL A 65 8.09 -3.73 -8.12
CA VAL A 65 8.47 -4.72 -9.16
C VAL A 65 8.11 -6.17 -8.80
N GLU A 66 7.97 -6.48 -7.51
CA GLU A 66 7.56 -7.81 -7.03
C GLU A 66 6.07 -7.93 -6.64
N LEU A 67 5.27 -6.88 -6.85
CA LEU A 67 3.85 -6.88 -6.48
C LEU A 67 3.08 -7.91 -7.29
N LYS A 68 2.32 -8.75 -6.59
CA LYS A 68 1.47 -9.80 -7.20
C LYS A 68 0.00 -9.59 -6.92
N ILE A 69 -0.35 -8.93 -5.81
CA ILE A 69 -1.73 -8.65 -5.44
C ILE A 69 -1.83 -7.19 -5.01
N LEU A 70 -2.69 -6.44 -5.70
CA LEU A 70 -3.18 -5.13 -5.28
C LEU A 70 -4.68 -5.26 -5.04
N SER A 71 -5.13 -4.94 -3.83
CA SER A 71 -6.56 -4.88 -3.49
C SER A 71 -6.90 -3.45 -3.06
N ILE A 72 -7.87 -2.86 -3.73
CA ILE A 72 -8.25 -1.44 -3.63
C ILE A 72 -9.78 -1.29 -3.57
N ASN A 73 -10.47 -2.32 -3.07
CA ASN A 73 -11.93 -2.34 -3.03
C ASN A 73 -12.46 -1.23 -2.13
N ASN A 74 -13.66 -0.71 -2.44
CA ASN A 74 -14.28 0.37 -1.66
C ASN A 74 -13.35 1.58 -1.48
N ASN A 75 -12.80 2.06 -2.60
CA ASN A 75 -12.13 3.36 -2.73
C ASN A 75 -12.91 4.23 -3.73
N GLN A 76 -12.44 5.45 -3.98
CA GLN A 76 -13.04 6.41 -4.90
C GLN A 76 -12.19 6.60 -6.16
N ILE A 77 -11.54 5.52 -6.61
CA ILE A 77 -10.51 5.59 -7.65
C ILE A 77 -11.13 5.99 -8.98
N THR A 78 -10.69 7.13 -9.50
CA THR A 78 -11.05 7.63 -10.83
C THR A 78 -9.93 7.45 -11.85
N GLU A 79 -8.70 7.27 -11.37
CA GLU A 79 -7.52 7.14 -12.24
C GLU A 79 -6.44 6.24 -11.62
N ILE A 80 -5.79 5.46 -12.47
CA ILE A 80 -4.62 4.64 -12.12
C ILE A 80 -3.54 4.92 -13.16
N LYS A 81 -2.38 5.40 -12.69
CA LYS A 81 -1.17 5.62 -13.48
C LYS A 81 -0.06 4.72 -12.93
N GLY A 82 0.57 3.94 -13.81
CA GLY A 82 1.65 3.02 -13.47
C GLY A 82 2.23 2.37 -14.70
#